data_AF-B3NM65-F1
#
_entry.id   AF-B3NM65-F1
#
_cell.length_a   1.000
_cell.length_b   1.000
_cell.length_c   1.000
_cell.angle_alpha   90.00
_cell.angle_beta   90.00
_cell.angle_gamma   90.00
#
_symmetry.space_group_name_H-M   'P 1'
#
loop_
_entity.id
_entity.type
_entity.pdbx_description
1 polymer ?
#
loop_
_entity_poly.entity_id
_entity_poly.type
_entity_poly.pdbx_seq_one_letter_code
_entity_poly.pdbx_strand_id
1 'polypeptide(L)'
;MSLQWQNEVVRITRQVKRNLPHRNFREINFDRETIRQAITPLTYDKARRIKGPVFEALEDELRRAGCTMLPEFLHCLATKENALFESLNIRERLSDDSELLYGMVDRLRDAELAVCLHKHRGLKQCFGLFFETMQLLEPYRQKYAYALVALNEHIISLCRNIAGQEREAAEYISRIYYIYSMYLVNTGQRTSAINYLQIAMDLVRGHVWTAEVGMPAGSLTLHELVAQNLARQLLIQGKSIVRQHPEDAVAMARRATVLIAEIGRDKNMEIFCDTFLERAYFLMEIGNFNSAQQCLDQIKTQILACTEYRFVKLNIKYYLFQGQCSEIFEHVEKAISCYKRALRLSRLYTHRDLEAEILLHLGKIFAKDTQMTSIAKKCYEHAKRIYVDFNDLHSRKMANYLQAKLMADEITPLYMAMLKSSTTRYCAFFNLRQWKNRCRPFWKRLGDEIIKQETDSIYCLLDEEKEDPGHDVAPYDDVDLKTFKLAEGDI
;
A
#
# COMPACT_ATOMS: atom_id res chain seq x y z
N MET A 1 -46.48 -79.27 -48.04
CA MET A 1 -45.75 -77.98 -47.95
C MET A 1 -44.28 -78.25 -48.24
N SER A 2 -43.76 -77.65 -49.30
CA SER A 2 -42.52 -78.06 -49.98
C SER A 2 -41.26 -77.73 -49.18
N LEU A 3 -40.24 -78.59 -49.29
CA LEU A 3 -38.90 -78.42 -48.72
C LEU A 3 -38.25 -77.05 -49.03
N GLN A 4 -38.70 -76.39 -50.10
CA GLN A 4 -38.26 -75.06 -50.51
C GLN A 4 -38.64 -73.98 -49.48
N TRP A 5 -39.82 -74.05 -48.88
CA TRP A 5 -40.28 -73.06 -47.90
C TRP A 5 -39.48 -73.13 -46.59
N GLN A 6 -39.14 -74.34 -46.14
CA GLN A 6 -38.29 -74.53 -44.96
C GLN A 6 -36.87 -73.99 -45.19
N ASN A 7 -36.31 -74.17 -46.40
CA ASN A 7 -35.01 -73.64 -46.75
C ASN A 7 -35.00 -72.11 -46.87
N GLU A 8 -36.10 -71.51 -47.33
CA GLU A 8 -36.28 -70.05 -47.36
C GLU A 8 -36.38 -69.45 -45.97
N VAL A 9 -37.16 -70.06 -45.06
CA VAL A 9 -37.29 -69.60 -43.67
C VAL A 9 -35.94 -69.66 -42.93
N VAL A 10 -35.14 -70.72 -43.16
CA VAL A 10 -33.79 -70.83 -42.59
C VAL A 10 -32.82 -69.78 -43.18
N ARG A 11 -32.97 -69.46 -44.47
CA ARG A 11 -32.15 -68.43 -45.12
C ARG A 11 -32.49 -67.03 -44.61
N ILE A 12 -33.78 -66.71 -44.49
CA ILE A 12 -34.28 -65.44 -43.96
C ILE A 12 -33.87 -65.27 -42.50
N THR A 13 -34.01 -66.29 -41.66
CA THR A 13 -33.58 -66.23 -40.24
C THR A 13 -32.07 -66.04 -40.09
N ARG A 14 -31.24 -66.62 -40.97
CA ARG A 14 -29.79 -66.36 -41.00
C ARG A 14 -29.45 -64.95 -41.48
N GLN A 15 -30.19 -64.41 -42.44
CA GLN A 15 -30.00 -63.03 -42.93
C GLN A 15 -30.41 -61.99 -41.87
N VAL A 16 -31.51 -62.23 -41.14
CA VAL A 16 -31.96 -61.37 -40.04
C VAL A 16 -30.94 -61.38 -38.88
N LYS A 17 -30.39 -62.55 -38.52
CA LYS A 17 -29.33 -62.65 -37.49
C LYS A 17 -28.01 -61.99 -37.89
N ARG A 18 -27.70 -61.91 -39.19
CA ARG A 18 -26.45 -61.30 -39.69
C ARG A 18 -26.56 -59.78 -39.83
N ASN A 19 -27.74 -59.26 -40.15
CA ASN A 19 -27.99 -57.83 -40.39
C ASN A 19 -28.38 -57.05 -39.13
N LEU A 20 -28.69 -57.74 -38.04
CA LEU A 20 -28.89 -57.15 -36.72
C LEU A 20 -27.79 -57.69 -35.79
N PRO A 21 -26.57 -57.12 -35.81
CA PRO A 21 -25.61 -57.40 -34.75
C PRO A 21 -26.32 -57.01 -33.46
N HIS A 22 -26.44 -57.97 -32.53
CA HIS A 22 -27.05 -57.78 -31.23
C HIS A 22 -26.64 -56.41 -30.68
N ARG A 23 -27.57 -55.45 -30.74
CA ARG A 23 -27.62 -54.42 -29.71
C ARG A 23 -27.76 -55.27 -28.47
N ASN A 24 -26.63 -55.49 -27.79
CA ASN A 24 -26.64 -55.91 -26.40
C ASN A 24 -27.44 -54.83 -25.70
N PHE A 25 -28.77 -55.02 -25.64
CA PHE A 25 -29.51 -54.63 -24.47
C PHE A 25 -28.70 -55.28 -23.37
N ARG A 26 -27.81 -54.49 -22.75
CA ARG A 26 -27.30 -54.84 -21.42
C ARG A 26 -28.59 -55.06 -20.66
N GLU A 27 -28.94 -56.31 -20.41
CA GLU A 27 -29.89 -56.64 -19.37
C GLU A 27 -29.31 -55.96 -18.14
N ILE A 28 -29.86 -54.79 -17.81
CA ILE A 28 -29.58 -54.14 -16.54
C ILE A 28 -30.27 -55.05 -15.55
N ASN A 29 -29.58 -56.12 -15.14
CA ASN A 29 -30.01 -56.93 -14.02
C ASN A 29 -29.92 -56.02 -12.80
N PHE A 30 -31.09 -55.57 -12.33
CA PHE A 30 -31.23 -54.91 -11.04
C PHE A 30 -31.13 -55.94 -9.93
N ASP A 31 -30.03 -56.69 -9.89
CA ASP A 31 -29.74 -57.55 -8.76
C ASP A 31 -29.50 -56.65 -7.57
N ARG A 32 -30.45 -56.65 -6.65
CA ARG A 32 -30.44 -55.77 -5.48
C ARG A 32 -29.18 -55.97 -4.64
N GLU A 33 -28.59 -57.16 -4.70
CA GLU A 33 -27.37 -57.53 -3.98
C GLU A 33 -26.12 -57.00 -4.67
N THR A 34 -26.03 -57.03 -6.01
CA THR A 34 -24.90 -56.45 -6.74
C THR A 34 -24.90 -54.92 -6.64
N ILE A 35 -26.09 -54.31 -6.67
CA ILE A 35 -26.25 -52.87 -6.41
C ILE A 35 -25.89 -52.53 -4.96
N ARG A 36 -26.31 -53.34 -3.98
CA ARG A 36 -25.94 -53.13 -2.56
C ARG A 36 -24.44 -53.30 -2.30
N GLN A 37 -23.78 -54.22 -3.00
CA GLN A 37 -22.33 -54.40 -2.92
C GLN A 37 -21.57 -53.26 -3.63
N ALA A 38 -22.17 -52.65 -4.66
CA ALA A 38 -21.63 -51.46 -5.33
C ALA A 38 -21.83 -50.17 -4.52
N ILE A 39 -22.82 -50.11 -3.63
CA ILE A 39 -23.04 -48.98 -2.72
C ILE A 39 -22.12 -49.14 -1.50
N THR A 40 -21.09 -48.32 -1.42
CA THR A 40 -20.25 -48.24 -0.22
C THR A 40 -21.11 -47.82 0.98
N PRO A 41 -21.19 -48.61 2.07
CA PRO A 41 -22.00 -48.26 3.22
C PRO A 41 -21.42 -47.00 3.87
N LEU A 42 -22.21 -45.93 3.89
CA LEU A 42 -21.88 -44.70 4.60
C LEU A 42 -21.92 -44.98 6.11
N THR A 43 -20.88 -44.55 6.83
CA THR A 43 -20.93 -44.54 8.30
C THR A 43 -22.02 -43.57 8.78
N TYR A 44 -22.57 -43.81 9.97
CA TYR A 44 -23.62 -42.97 10.56
C TYR A 44 -23.25 -41.47 10.52
N ASP A 45 -22.01 -41.14 10.86
CA ASP A 45 -21.47 -39.78 10.83
C ASP A 45 -21.41 -39.20 9.41
N LYS A 46 -20.93 -39.96 8.43
CA LYS A 46 -20.92 -39.54 7.02
C LYS A 46 -22.34 -39.33 6.48
N ALA A 47 -23.29 -40.17 6.87
CA ALA A 47 -24.68 -40.01 6.48
C ALA A 47 -25.32 -38.74 7.08
N ARG A 48 -24.96 -38.39 8.33
CA ARG A 48 -25.44 -37.18 9.00
C ARG A 48 -24.84 -35.90 8.41
N ARG A 49 -23.56 -35.93 8.04
CA ARG A 49 -22.89 -34.81 7.34
C ARG A 49 -23.49 -34.50 5.96
N ILE A 50 -24.02 -35.52 5.26
CA ILE A 50 -24.62 -35.35 3.91
C ILE A 50 -26.08 -34.89 3.98
N LYS A 51 -26.86 -35.39 4.95
CA LYS A 51 -28.31 -35.15 5.01
C LYS A 51 -28.74 -34.09 6.02
N GLY A 52 -27.93 -33.81 7.04
CA GLY A 52 -28.24 -32.88 8.12
C GLY A 52 -27.43 -31.58 8.04
N PRO A 53 -27.70 -30.61 8.94
CA PRO A 53 -26.88 -29.42 9.09
C PRO A 53 -25.44 -29.82 9.45
N VAL A 54 -24.49 -29.44 8.59
CA VAL A 54 -23.11 -29.92 8.66
C VAL A 54 -22.43 -29.53 9.98
N PHE A 55 -22.65 -28.31 10.47
CA PHE A 55 -22.06 -27.85 11.73
C PHE A 55 -22.55 -28.62 12.96
N GLU A 56 -23.86 -28.86 13.09
CA GLU A 56 -24.40 -29.62 14.23
C GLU A 56 -23.90 -31.08 14.23
N ALA A 57 -23.76 -31.67 13.04
CA ALA A 57 -23.19 -33.00 12.90
C ALA A 57 -21.73 -33.03 13.40
N LEU A 58 -20.92 -32.05 13.00
CA LEU A 58 -19.53 -31.93 13.42
C LEU A 58 -19.40 -31.64 14.92
N GLU A 59 -20.23 -30.77 15.48
CA GLU A 59 -20.24 -30.48 16.93
C GLU A 59 -20.47 -31.75 17.75
N ASP A 60 -21.46 -32.57 17.38
CA ASP A 60 -21.77 -33.80 18.10
C ASP A 60 -20.64 -34.84 17.98
N GLU A 61 -20.00 -34.94 16.81
CA GLU A 61 -18.84 -35.80 16.61
C GLU A 61 -17.66 -35.37 17.49
N LEU A 62 -17.39 -34.06 17.60
CA LEU A 62 -16.32 -33.52 18.43
C LEU A 62 -16.58 -33.71 19.92
N ARG A 63 -17.82 -33.53 20.39
CA ARG A 63 -18.20 -33.82 21.78
C ARG A 63 -17.98 -35.29 22.11
N ARG A 64 -18.29 -36.21 21.18
CA ARG A 64 -18.01 -37.65 21.36
C ARG A 64 -16.51 -37.97 21.36
N ALA A 65 -15.71 -37.20 20.62
CA ALA A 65 -14.26 -37.33 20.62
C ALA A 65 -13.60 -36.80 21.91
N GLY A 66 -14.34 -36.06 22.75
CA GLY A 66 -13.83 -35.50 24.01
C GLY A 66 -13.33 -34.05 23.90
N CYS A 67 -13.61 -33.36 22.80
CA CYS A 67 -13.33 -31.93 22.64
C CYS A 67 -14.38 -31.10 23.37
N THR A 68 -13.96 -30.03 24.06
CA THR A 68 -14.84 -29.11 24.78
C THR A 68 -14.87 -27.71 24.17
N MET A 69 -13.74 -27.21 23.69
CA MET A 69 -13.60 -25.84 23.19
C MET A 69 -13.99 -25.71 21.71
N LEU A 70 -13.59 -26.66 20.87
CA LEU A 70 -13.86 -26.61 19.43
C LEU A 70 -15.36 -26.65 19.06
N PRO A 71 -16.22 -27.45 19.72
CA PRO A 71 -17.66 -27.42 19.46
C PRO A 71 -18.29 -26.04 19.69
N GLU A 72 -17.87 -25.34 20.75
CA GLU A 72 -18.37 -23.98 21.04
C GLU A 72 -17.92 -22.98 19.97
N PHE A 73 -16.67 -23.10 19.50
CA PHE A 73 -16.17 -22.30 18.40
C PHE A 73 -16.95 -22.53 17.11
N LEU A 74 -17.23 -23.79 16.75
CA LEU A 74 -18.01 -24.13 15.55
C LEU A 74 -19.45 -23.61 15.65
N HIS A 75 -20.05 -23.67 16.83
CA HIS A 75 -21.36 -23.08 17.07
C HIS A 75 -21.35 -21.57 16.82
N CYS A 76 -20.34 -20.86 17.35
CA CYS A 76 -20.15 -19.43 17.12
C CYS A 76 -19.89 -19.09 15.65
N LEU A 77 -19.15 -19.96 14.94
CA LEU A 77 -18.89 -19.77 13.52
C LEU A 77 -20.15 -19.96 12.67
N ALA A 78 -20.93 -21.01 12.95
CA ALA A 78 -22.18 -21.33 12.26
C ALA A 78 -23.22 -20.22 12.45
N THR A 79 -23.37 -19.72 13.68
CA THR A 79 -24.30 -18.62 13.98
C THR A 79 -23.90 -17.33 13.27
N LYS A 80 -22.60 -16.98 13.25
CA LYS A 80 -22.08 -15.83 12.49
C LYS A 80 -22.31 -16.00 10.99
N GLU A 81 -22.05 -17.17 10.44
CA GLU A 81 -22.24 -17.46 9.01
C GLU A 81 -23.71 -17.35 8.60
N ASN A 82 -24.63 -17.93 9.37
CA ASN A 82 -26.06 -17.84 9.10
C ASN A 82 -26.54 -16.38 9.15
N ALA A 83 -26.13 -15.60 10.16
CA ALA A 83 -26.50 -14.20 10.26
C ALA A 83 -25.97 -13.35 9.09
N LEU A 84 -24.73 -13.62 8.63
CA LEU A 84 -24.12 -12.91 7.50
C LEU A 84 -24.75 -13.31 6.15
N PHE A 85 -25.18 -14.56 6.03
CA PHE A 85 -25.89 -15.07 4.86
C PHE A 85 -27.32 -14.51 4.78
N GLU A 86 -28.07 -14.54 5.90
CA GLU A 86 -29.41 -13.96 6.00
C GLU A 86 -29.42 -12.45 5.73
N SER A 87 -28.37 -11.74 6.16
CA SER A 87 -28.18 -10.31 5.89
C SER A 87 -27.64 -10.00 4.48
N LEU A 88 -27.44 -11.01 3.62
CA LEU A 88 -26.91 -10.90 2.25
C LEU A 88 -25.51 -10.25 2.15
N ASN A 89 -24.78 -10.21 3.27
CA ASN A 89 -23.39 -9.74 3.30
C ASN A 89 -22.42 -10.75 2.68
N ILE A 90 -22.83 -12.03 2.64
CA ILE A 90 -22.06 -13.15 2.10
C ILE A 90 -22.89 -13.89 1.06
N ARG A 91 -22.23 -14.36 -0.01
CA ARG A 91 -22.85 -15.17 -1.08
C ARG A 91 -22.46 -16.64 -1.04
N GLU A 92 -21.27 -16.95 -0.55
CA GLU A 92 -20.70 -18.31 -0.50
C GLU A 92 -20.49 -18.73 0.95
N ARG A 93 -20.88 -19.96 1.29
CA ARG A 93 -20.78 -20.48 2.66
C ARG A 93 -19.66 -21.49 2.76
N LEU A 94 -18.90 -21.45 3.84
CA LEU A 94 -17.90 -22.45 4.18
C LEU A 94 -18.53 -23.84 4.34
N SER A 95 -19.80 -23.89 4.78
CA SER A 95 -20.57 -25.14 4.84
C SER A 95 -20.82 -25.81 3.48
N ASP A 96 -20.80 -25.04 2.38
CA ASP A 96 -20.97 -25.59 1.04
C ASP A 96 -19.65 -26.22 0.53
N ASP A 97 -18.49 -25.74 1.02
CA ASP A 97 -17.15 -26.28 0.71
C ASP A 97 -16.72 -27.36 1.72
N SER A 98 -17.28 -28.57 1.57
CA SER A 98 -17.09 -29.67 2.52
C SER A 98 -15.63 -30.07 2.74
N GLU A 99 -14.81 -30.08 1.69
CA GLU A 99 -13.39 -30.48 1.80
C GLU A 99 -12.58 -29.51 2.66
N LEU A 100 -12.83 -28.21 2.51
CA LEU A 100 -12.15 -27.15 3.25
C LEU A 100 -12.59 -27.15 4.71
N LEU A 101 -13.90 -27.25 4.96
CA LEU A 101 -14.48 -27.30 6.30
C LEU A 101 -13.97 -28.52 7.07
N TYR A 102 -14.01 -29.72 6.47
CA TYR A 102 -13.53 -30.93 7.15
C TYR A 102 -12.02 -30.87 7.38
N GLY A 103 -11.25 -30.38 6.40
CA GLY A 103 -9.81 -30.19 6.55
C GLY A 103 -9.44 -29.21 7.68
N MET A 104 -10.25 -28.17 7.91
CA MET A 104 -10.08 -27.26 9.04
C MET A 104 -10.44 -27.95 10.36
N VAL A 105 -11.62 -28.58 10.44
CA VAL A 105 -12.13 -29.17 11.69
C VAL A 105 -11.29 -30.35 12.15
N ASP A 106 -10.83 -31.22 11.24
CA ASP A 106 -10.00 -32.37 11.60
C ASP A 106 -8.67 -31.92 12.23
N ARG A 107 -8.02 -30.89 11.67
CA ARG A 107 -6.78 -30.33 12.24
C ARG A 107 -6.99 -29.67 13.59
N LEU A 108 -8.08 -28.91 13.76
CA LEU A 108 -8.41 -28.28 15.04
C LEU A 108 -8.77 -29.33 16.11
N ARG A 109 -9.47 -30.40 15.73
CA ARG A 109 -9.77 -31.54 16.62
C ARG A 109 -8.48 -32.17 17.11
N ASP A 110 -7.58 -32.50 16.19
CA ASP A 110 -6.32 -33.16 16.51
C ASP A 110 -5.43 -32.25 17.38
N ALA A 111 -5.53 -30.92 17.22
CA ALA A 111 -4.87 -29.93 18.07
C ALA A 111 -5.39 -29.95 19.51
N GLU A 112 -6.71 -29.94 19.70
CA GLU A 112 -7.33 -30.00 21.04
C GLU A 112 -7.03 -31.34 21.73
N LEU A 113 -7.16 -32.46 21.01
CA LEU A 113 -6.85 -33.79 21.53
C LEU A 113 -5.38 -33.92 21.94
N ALA A 114 -4.45 -33.32 21.18
CA ALA A 114 -3.03 -33.31 21.55
C ALA A 114 -2.79 -32.64 22.91
N VAL A 115 -3.53 -31.57 23.24
CA VAL A 115 -3.46 -30.90 24.54
C VAL A 115 -4.12 -31.76 25.63
N CYS A 116 -5.27 -32.36 25.36
CA CYS A 116 -5.96 -33.25 26.31
C CYS A 116 -5.10 -34.45 26.71
N LEU A 117 -4.40 -35.07 25.75
CA LEU A 117 -3.61 -36.28 25.95
C LEU A 117 -2.22 -36.00 26.55
N HIS A 118 -1.54 -34.95 26.10
CA HIS A 118 -0.13 -34.72 26.41
C HIS A 118 0.14 -33.44 27.22
N LYS A 119 -0.91 -32.71 27.63
CA LYS A 119 -0.84 -31.44 28.39
C LYS A 119 0.18 -30.48 27.76
N HIS A 120 1.23 -30.12 28.49
CA HIS A 120 2.25 -29.16 28.04
C HIS A 120 3.10 -29.67 26.85
N ARG A 121 3.35 -30.98 26.74
CA ARG A 121 4.13 -31.56 25.64
C ARG A 121 3.35 -31.57 24.32
N GLY A 122 2.02 -31.52 24.40
CA GLY A 122 1.12 -31.42 23.25
C GLY A 122 1.03 -30.01 22.65
N LEU A 123 1.53 -28.97 23.33
CA LEU A 123 1.39 -27.58 22.89
C LEU A 123 2.09 -27.32 21.56
N LYS A 124 3.28 -27.88 21.33
CA LYS A 124 3.99 -27.73 20.05
C LYS A 124 3.17 -28.27 18.87
N GLN A 125 2.56 -29.45 19.05
CA GLN A 125 1.72 -30.06 18.03
C GLN A 125 0.42 -29.27 17.83
N CYS A 126 -0.20 -28.81 18.91
CA CYS A 126 -1.40 -27.98 18.87
C CYS A 126 -1.19 -26.68 18.08
N PHE A 127 -0.17 -25.90 18.43
CA PHE A 127 0.12 -24.66 17.71
C PHE A 127 0.65 -24.87 16.29
N GLY A 128 1.33 -26.00 16.02
CA GLY A 128 1.67 -26.40 14.65
C GLY A 128 0.42 -26.63 13.79
N LEU A 129 -0.56 -27.36 14.31
CA LEU A 129 -1.83 -27.59 13.64
C LEU A 129 -2.65 -26.31 13.49
N PHE A 130 -2.65 -25.41 14.48
CA PHE A 130 -3.27 -24.08 14.34
C PHE A 130 -2.62 -23.26 13.22
N PHE A 131 -1.29 -23.25 13.15
CA PHE A 131 -0.58 -22.58 12.07
C PHE A 131 -0.95 -23.16 10.69
N GLU A 132 -1.02 -24.48 10.55
CA GLU A 132 -1.46 -25.13 9.31
C GLU A 132 -2.91 -24.77 8.93
N THR A 133 -3.82 -24.67 9.91
CA THR A 133 -5.22 -24.28 9.64
C THR A 133 -5.33 -22.84 9.13
N MET A 134 -4.52 -21.92 9.66
CA MET A 134 -4.46 -20.54 9.16
C MET A 134 -3.96 -20.51 7.71
N GLN A 135 -2.90 -21.27 7.40
CA GLN A 135 -2.36 -21.35 6.04
C GLN A 135 -3.33 -21.96 5.03
N LEU A 136 -4.16 -22.92 5.47
CA LEU A 136 -5.17 -23.55 4.63
C LEU A 136 -6.30 -22.59 4.24
N LEU A 137 -6.68 -21.65 5.11
CA LEU A 137 -7.73 -20.66 4.84
C LEU A 137 -7.24 -19.39 4.13
N GLU A 138 -5.95 -19.04 4.23
CA GLU A 138 -5.39 -17.81 3.65
C GLU A 138 -5.67 -17.62 2.14
N PRO A 139 -5.57 -18.65 1.27
CA PRO A 139 -5.91 -18.53 -0.15
C PRO A 139 -7.37 -18.09 -0.40
N TYR A 140 -8.27 -18.43 0.52
CA TYR A 140 -9.69 -18.17 0.44
C TYR A 140 -10.12 -16.88 1.16
N ARG A 141 -9.17 -16.01 1.56
CA ARG A 141 -9.44 -14.77 2.31
C ARG A 141 -10.50 -13.85 1.69
N GLN A 142 -10.66 -13.87 0.36
CA GLN A 142 -11.66 -13.05 -0.33
C GLN A 142 -13.08 -13.62 -0.20
N LYS A 143 -13.20 -14.95 -0.10
CA LYS A 143 -14.48 -15.67 -0.01
C LYS A 143 -14.92 -15.84 1.44
N TYR A 144 -14.00 -16.28 2.30
CA TYR A 144 -14.27 -16.67 3.70
C TYR A 144 -13.60 -15.73 4.71
N ALA A 145 -13.63 -14.42 4.47
CA ALA A 145 -13.03 -13.41 5.35
C ALA A 145 -13.54 -13.52 6.80
N TYR A 146 -14.85 -13.73 6.99
CA TYR A 146 -15.48 -13.87 8.31
C TYR A 146 -14.93 -15.07 9.10
N ALA A 147 -14.75 -16.22 8.44
CA ALA A 147 -14.26 -17.44 9.06
C ALA A 147 -12.78 -17.30 9.45
N LEU A 148 -11.99 -16.68 8.56
CA LEU A 148 -10.57 -16.39 8.82
C LEU A 148 -10.40 -15.42 10.00
N VAL A 149 -11.22 -14.36 10.09
CA VAL A 149 -11.22 -13.45 11.25
C VAL A 149 -11.57 -14.18 12.54
N ALA A 150 -12.67 -14.94 12.54
CA ALA A 150 -13.11 -15.67 13.72
C ALA A 150 -12.06 -16.69 14.19
N LEU A 151 -11.45 -17.43 13.26
CA LEU A 151 -10.38 -18.37 13.56
C LEU A 151 -9.17 -17.66 14.16
N ASN A 152 -8.70 -16.58 13.54
CA ASN A 152 -7.54 -15.84 14.00
C ASN A 152 -7.75 -15.25 15.41
N GLU A 153 -8.90 -14.62 15.66
CA GLU A 153 -9.26 -14.09 16.98
C GLU A 153 -9.27 -15.19 18.05
N HIS A 154 -9.84 -16.35 17.71
CA HIS A 154 -9.89 -17.49 18.62
C HIS A 154 -8.49 -18.02 18.93
N ILE A 155 -7.66 -18.30 17.91
CA ILE A 155 -6.29 -18.79 18.09
C ILE A 155 -5.46 -17.81 18.94
N ILE A 156 -5.60 -16.50 18.74
CA ILE A 156 -4.85 -15.50 19.51
C ILE A 156 -5.31 -15.43 20.95
N SER A 157 -6.61 -15.59 21.21
CA SER A 157 -7.11 -15.70 22.57
C SER A 157 -6.48 -16.88 23.31
N LEU A 158 -6.28 -18.01 22.61
CA LEU A 158 -5.59 -19.18 23.13
C LEU A 158 -4.09 -18.92 23.35
N CYS A 159 -3.41 -18.26 22.40
CA CYS A 159 -2.01 -17.86 22.57
C CYS A 159 -1.81 -16.99 23.82
N ARG A 160 -2.70 -16.02 24.08
CA ARG A 160 -2.61 -15.14 25.27
C ARG A 160 -2.80 -15.89 26.58
N ASN A 161 -3.65 -16.91 26.61
CA ASN A 161 -3.91 -17.71 27.81
C ASN A 161 -2.70 -18.56 28.22
N ILE A 162 -1.77 -18.82 27.30
CA ILE A 162 -0.59 -19.69 27.52
C ILE A 162 0.69 -18.87 27.80
N ALA A 163 0.58 -17.53 27.83
CA ALA A 163 1.69 -16.62 28.05
C ALA A 163 2.54 -17.00 29.28
N GLY A 164 3.81 -17.32 29.05
CA GLY A 164 4.79 -17.70 30.08
C GLY A 164 5.17 -19.19 30.13
N GLN A 165 4.44 -20.07 29.45
CA GLN A 165 4.72 -21.53 29.40
C GLN A 165 5.25 -22.00 28.03
N GLU A 166 5.65 -21.07 27.17
CA GLU A 166 5.73 -21.24 25.72
C GLU A 166 7.03 -21.89 25.20
N ARG A 167 7.95 -22.33 26.05
CA ARG A 167 9.34 -22.67 25.64
C ARG A 167 9.43 -23.63 24.44
N GLU A 168 8.56 -24.64 24.37
CA GLU A 168 8.58 -25.63 23.27
C GLU A 168 7.71 -25.23 22.06
N ALA A 169 6.77 -24.30 22.24
CA ALA A 169 5.82 -23.86 21.21
C ALA A 169 6.06 -22.44 20.69
N ALA A 170 7.07 -21.73 21.23
CA ALA A 170 7.38 -20.34 20.92
C ALA A 170 7.61 -20.10 19.42
N GLU A 171 8.18 -21.08 18.70
CA GLU A 171 8.33 -20.98 17.25
C GLU A 171 6.97 -20.85 16.55
N TYR A 172 6.01 -21.74 16.83
CA TYR A 172 4.70 -21.69 16.19
C TYR A 172 3.86 -20.49 16.67
N ILE A 173 3.95 -20.15 17.96
CA ILE A 173 3.25 -18.99 18.52
C ILE A 173 3.74 -17.70 17.87
N SER A 174 5.06 -17.53 17.70
CA SER A 174 5.61 -16.35 17.02
C SER A 174 5.23 -16.29 15.53
N ARG A 175 5.19 -17.44 14.83
CA ARG A 175 4.68 -17.52 13.46
C ARG A 175 3.21 -17.13 13.35
N ILE A 176 2.37 -17.58 14.29
CA ILE A 176 0.94 -17.22 14.36
C ILE A 176 0.79 -15.71 14.57
N TYR A 177 1.50 -15.12 15.55
CA TYR A 177 1.47 -13.68 15.76
C TYR A 177 1.96 -12.89 14.53
N TYR A 178 2.99 -13.39 13.84
CA TYR A 178 3.47 -12.80 12.60
C TYR A 178 2.40 -12.83 11.49
N ILE A 179 1.82 -13.99 11.17
CA ILE A 179 0.78 -14.09 10.14
C ILE A 179 -0.41 -13.18 10.47
N TYR A 180 -0.87 -13.20 11.72
CA TYR A 180 -1.98 -12.35 12.12
C TYR A 180 -1.66 -10.87 12.02
N SER A 181 -0.44 -10.46 12.40
CA SER A 181 -0.03 -9.07 12.25
C SER A 181 -0.03 -8.63 10.78
N MET A 182 0.41 -9.49 9.86
CA MET A 182 0.37 -9.21 8.43
C MET A 182 -1.06 -9.15 7.90
N TYR A 183 -1.95 -9.99 8.41
CA TYR A 183 -3.40 -9.88 8.16
C TYR A 183 -3.95 -8.51 8.61
N LEU A 184 -3.59 -8.04 9.80
CA LEU A 184 -4.00 -6.72 10.31
C LEU A 184 -3.42 -5.55 9.51
N VAL A 185 -2.19 -5.68 9.00
CA VAL A 185 -1.60 -4.68 8.08
C VAL A 185 -2.45 -4.58 6.82
N ASN A 186 -2.91 -5.71 6.27
CA ASN A 186 -3.74 -5.75 5.07
C ASN A 186 -5.14 -5.16 5.30
N THR A 187 -5.71 -5.32 6.50
CA THR A 187 -7.01 -4.73 6.86
C THR A 187 -6.92 -3.25 7.29
N GLY A 188 -5.70 -2.70 7.41
CA GLY A 188 -5.47 -1.30 7.74
C GLY A 188 -5.37 -1.00 9.25
N GLN A 189 -5.47 -2.00 10.12
CA GLN A 189 -5.33 -1.83 11.57
C GLN A 189 -3.85 -1.85 12.00
N ARG A 190 -3.12 -0.79 11.68
CA ARG A 190 -1.64 -0.76 11.85
C ARG A 190 -1.17 -0.75 13.31
N THR A 191 -1.87 -0.06 14.20
CA THR A 191 -1.50 0.04 15.63
C THR A 191 -1.53 -1.33 16.30
N SER A 192 -2.60 -2.09 16.10
CA SER A 192 -2.70 -3.46 16.61
C SER A 192 -1.67 -4.37 15.97
N ALA A 193 -1.46 -4.27 14.64
CA ALA A 193 -0.43 -5.05 13.95
C ALA A 193 0.97 -4.85 14.55
N ILE A 194 1.34 -3.61 14.85
CA ILE A 194 2.64 -3.28 15.46
C ILE A 194 2.76 -3.89 16.85
N ASN A 195 1.70 -3.88 17.67
CA ASN A 195 1.73 -4.53 18.98
C ASN A 195 1.97 -6.05 18.86
N TYR A 196 1.31 -6.73 17.93
CA TYR A 196 1.54 -8.18 17.71
C TYR A 196 2.92 -8.48 17.11
N LEU A 197 3.42 -7.64 16.21
CA LEU A 197 4.80 -7.75 15.72
C LEU A 197 5.83 -7.58 16.83
N GLN A 198 5.57 -6.72 17.81
CA GLN A 198 6.45 -6.56 18.97
C GLN A 198 6.46 -7.81 19.85
N ILE A 199 5.29 -8.39 20.14
CA ILE A 199 5.18 -9.66 20.87
C ILE A 199 5.93 -10.78 20.12
N ALA A 200 5.73 -10.89 18.80
CA ALA A 200 6.44 -11.85 17.97
C ALA A 200 7.95 -11.61 18.00
N MET A 201 8.40 -10.35 17.94
CA MET A 201 9.81 -9.98 17.99
C MET A 201 10.46 -10.40 19.30
N ASP A 202 9.79 -10.17 20.43
CA ASP A 202 10.30 -10.54 21.75
C ASP A 202 10.46 -12.06 21.91
N LEU A 203 9.58 -12.85 21.28
CA LEU A 203 9.67 -14.31 21.26
C LEU A 203 10.77 -14.86 20.35
N VAL A 204 11.04 -14.18 19.23
CA VAL A 204 11.97 -14.67 18.20
C VAL A 204 13.41 -14.20 18.45
N ARG A 205 13.60 -13.10 19.19
CA ARG A 205 14.92 -12.52 19.44
C ARG A 205 15.86 -13.54 20.09
N GLY A 206 17.01 -13.76 19.45
CA GLY A 206 18.02 -14.73 19.91
C GLY A 206 17.82 -16.16 19.42
N HIS A 207 16.73 -16.45 18.69
CA HIS A 207 16.48 -17.75 18.07
C HIS A 207 16.75 -17.73 16.56
N VAL A 208 17.29 -18.83 16.03
CA VAL A 208 17.67 -18.99 14.61
C VAL A 208 16.64 -19.87 13.90
N TRP A 209 15.36 -19.57 14.06
CA TRP A 209 14.29 -20.27 13.32
C TRP A 209 14.24 -19.78 11.88
N THR A 210 13.98 -20.67 10.92
CA THR A 210 13.84 -20.29 9.51
C THR A 210 12.55 -19.51 9.28
N ALA A 211 12.55 -18.57 8.34
CA ALA A 211 11.36 -17.78 8.00
C ALA A 211 10.16 -18.66 7.63
N GLU A 212 10.37 -19.66 6.77
CA GLU A 212 9.39 -20.68 6.41
C GLU A 212 9.80 -22.05 6.94
N VAL A 213 8.81 -22.90 7.21
CA VAL A 213 9.04 -24.27 7.69
C VAL A 213 9.63 -25.09 6.54
N GLY A 214 10.82 -25.69 6.76
CA GLY A 214 11.48 -26.55 5.77
C GLY A 214 12.52 -25.88 4.87
N MET A 215 12.81 -24.60 5.08
CA MET A 215 13.89 -23.91 4.35
C MET A 215 15.29 -24.41 4.76
N PRO A 216 16.28 -24.41 3.85
CA PRO A 216 17.64 -24.85 4.16
C PRO A 216 18.32 -23.93 5.18
N ALA A 217 19.21 -24.51 6.00
CA ALA A 217 20.01 -23.76 6.96
C ALA A 217 20.86 -22.70 6.23
N GLY A 218 20.72 -21.43 6.64
CA GLY A 218 21.34 -20.27 5.97
C GLY A 218 20.36 -19.36 5.21
N SER A 219 19.08 -19.75 5.10
CA SER A 219 18.00 -18.89 4.60
C SER A 219 17.67 -17.76 5.58
N LEU A 220 16.87 -16.78 5.13
CA LEU A 220 16.30 -15.71 5.96
C LEU A 220 15.70 -16.31 7.25
N THR A 221 16.10 -15.79 8.40
CA THR A 221 15.53 -16.27 9.67
C THR A 221 14.24 -15.54 9.99
N LEU A 222 13.39 -16.15 10.84
CA LEU A 222 12.16 -15.53 11.31
C LEU A 222 12.45 -14.22 12.05
N HIS A 223 13.59 -14.14 12.77
CA HIS A 223 14.04 -12.92 13.44
C HIS A 223 14.26 -11.79 12.44
N GLU A 224 14.96 -12.09 11.33
CA GLU A 224 15.22 -11.14 10.26
C GLU A 224 13.90 -10.67 9.62
N LEU A 225 13.00 -11.61 9.30
CA LEU A 225 11.72 -11.31 8.66
C LEU A 225 10.80 -10.44 9.54
N VAL A 226 10.62 -10.82 10.81
CA VAL A 226 9.73 -10.10 11.74
C VAL A 226 10.24 -8.68 11.97
N ALA A 227 11.55 -8.51 12.18
CA ALA A 227 12.13 -7.20 12.42
C ALA A 227 12.13 -6.29 11.18
N GLN A 228 12.39 -6.83 9.98
CA GLN A 228 12.26 -6.07 8.74
C GLN A 228 10.84 -5.52 8.57
N ASN A 229 9.84 -6.36 8.82
CA ASN A 229 8.44 -5.96 8.72
C ASN A 229 8.04 -4.98 9.85
N LEU A 230 8.47 -5.23 11.09
CA LEU A 230 8.24 -4.32 12.22
C LEU A 230 8.87 -2.94 11.96
N ALA A 231 10.11 -2.89 11.47
CA ALA A 231 10.77 -1.63 11.10
C ALA A 231 9.99 -0.87 10.03
N ARG A 232 9.56 -1.55 8.95
CA ARG A 232 8.75 -0.93 7.89
C ARG A 232 7.43 -0.37 8.43
N GLN A 233 6.72 -1.14 9.27
CA GLN A 233 5.45 -0.68 9.85
C GLN A 233 5.64 0.51 10.81
N LEU A 234 6.71 0.51 11.62
CA LEU A 234 7.06 1.64 12.48
C LEU A 234 7.32 2.92 11.68
N LEU A 235 8.05 2.84 10.57
CA LEU A 235 8.31 4.00 9.69
C LEU A 235 7.03 4.54 9.05
N ILE A 236 6.16 3.64 8.57
CA ILE A 236 4.88 4.01 7.97
C ILE A 236 3.95 4.66 9.01
N GLN A 237 3.88 4.10 10.22
CA GLN A 237 3.11 4.70 11.30
C GLN A 237 3.70 6.06 11.71
N GLY A 238 5.02 6.16 11.82
CA GLY A 238 5.74 7.40 12.06
C GLY A 238 5.25 8.51 11.12
N LYS A 239 5.33 8.29 9.80
CA LYS A 239 4.86 9.26 8.78
C LYS A 239 3.44 9.77 9.00
N SER A 240 2.53 8.90 9.44
CA SER A 240 1.13 9.28 9.67
C SER A 240 0.95 10.17 10.90
N ILE A 241 1.82 10.01 11.91
CA ILE A 241 1.70 10.68 13.21
C ILE A 241 2.57 11.94 13.29
N VAL A 242 3.60 12.10 12.44
CA VAL A 242 4.58 13.21 12.52
C VAL A 242 3.96 14.59 12.71
N ARG A 243 2.85 14.90 12.01
CA ARG A 243 2.19 16.22 12.13
C ARG A 243 1.52 16.44 13.49
N GLN A 244 1.15 15.37 14.18
CA GLN A 244 0.45 15.41 15.47
C GLN A 244 1.42 15.21 16.65
N HIS A 245 2.24 14.16 16.59
CA HIS A 245 3.22 13.80 17.62
C HIS A 245 4.57 13.47 16.99
N PRO A 246 5.41 14.49 16.73
CA PRO A 246 6.65 14.28 15.99
C PRO A 246 7.75 13.59 16.83
N GLU A 247 7.77 13.78 18.15
CA GLU A 247 8.75 13.13 19.03
C GLU A 247 8.59 11.60 19.04
N ASP A 248 7.35 11.13 19.10
CA ASP A 248 7.00 9.71 19.02
C ASP A 248 7.42 9.11 17.68
N ALA A 249 7.23 9.86 16.57
CA ALA A 249 7.68 9.42 15.26
C ALA A 249 9.21 9.26 15.19
N VAL A 250 9.97 10.19 15.78
CA VAL A 250 11.43 10.07 15.90
C VAL A 250 11.82 8.86 16.75
N ALA A 251 11.11 8.60 17.85
CA ALA A 251 11.34 7.42 18.69
C ALA A 251 11.07 6.12 17.92
N MET A 252 10.00 6.06 17.14
CA MET A 252 9.68 4.91 16.26
C MET A 252 10.77 4.68 15.22
N ALA A 253 11.26 5.74 14.56
CA ALA A 253 12.36 5.61 13.59
C ALA A 253 13.67 5.15 14.25
N ARG A 254 13.98 5.65 15.46
CA ARG A 254 15.14 5.16 16.23
C ARG A 254 15.01 3.69 16.58
N ARG A 255 13.83 3.25 17.03
CA ARG A 255 13.55 1.83 17.32
C ARG A 255 13.73 0.97 16.07
N ALA A 256 13.24 1.43 14.91
CA ALA A 256 13.43 0.75 13.64
C ALA A 256 14.92 0.62 13.27
N THR A 257 15.74 1.66 13.46
CA THR A 257 17.20 1.59 13.23
C THR A 257 17.88 0.56 14.14
N VAL A 258 17.50 0.49 15.41
CA VAL A 258 18.06 -0.49 16.35
C VAL A 258 17.72 -1.92 15.91
N LEU A 259 16.47 -2.18 15.55
CA LEU A 259 16.04 -3.50 15.07
C LEU A 259 16.84 -3.96 13.83
N ILE A 260 17.04 -3.07 12.86
CA ILE A 260 17.80 -3.42 11.65
C ILE A 260 19.29 -3.59 11.95
N ALA A 261 19.85 -2.80 12.88
CA ALA A 261 21.23 -2.95 13.30
C ALA A 261 21.50 -4.30 14.00
N GLU A 262 20.53 -4.83 14.75
CA GLU A 262 20.63 -6.14 15.43
C GLU A 262 20.76 -7.31 14.46
N ILE A 263 20.16 -7.22 13.28
CA ILE A 263 20.15 -8.31 12.29
C ILE A 263 21.35 -8.26 11.35
N GLY A 264 21.96 -7.08 11.19
CA GLY A 264 23.08 -6.86 10.31
C GLY A 264 22.78 -5.80 9.27
N ARG A 265 23.64 -4.77 9.28
CA ARG A 265 23.51 -3.57 8.45
C ARG A 265 23.69 -3.87 6.96
N ASP A 266 24.71 -4.66 6.63
CA ASP A 266 25.12 -4.87 5.24
C ASP A 266 24.08 -5.66 4.43
N LYS A 267 23.44 -6.65 5.07
CA LYS A 267 22.36 -7.42 4.43
C LYS A 267 21.10 -6.58 4.18
N ASN A 268 20.84 -5.58 5.05
CA ASN A 268 19.61 -4.79 5.06
C ASN A 268 19.86 -3.31 4.78
N MET A 269 20.84 -3.01 3.94
CA MET A 269 21.30 -1.63 3.69
C MET A 269 20.16 -0.71 3.23
N GLU A 270 19.21 -1.21 2.43
CA GLU A 270 18.06 -0.45 1.94
C GLU A 270 17.18 0.07 3.10
N ILE A 271 16.74 -0.83 3.98
CA ILE A 271 15.89 -0.46 5.11
C ILE A 271 16.69 0.38 6.10
N PHE A 272 17.98 0.07 6.30
CA PHE A 272 18.86 0.86 7.15
C PHE A 272 18.97 2.31 6.65
N CYS A 273 19.20 2.54 5.36
CA CYS A 273 19.23 3.89 4.81
C CYS A 273 17.86 4.59 4.91
N ASP A 274 16.77 3.87 4.65
CA ASP A 274 15.42 4.43 4.76
C ASP A 274 15.10 4.85 6.21
N THR A 275 15.49 4.10 7.24
CA THR A 275 15.22 4.51 8.64
C THR A 275 15.90 5.84 9.00
N PHE A 276 17.12 6.09 8.51
CA PHE A 276 17.80 7.37 8.72
C PHE A 276 17.19 8.51 7.91
N LEU A 277 16.80 8.26 6.66
CA LEU A 277 16.13 9.25 5.83
C LEU A 277 14.78 9.66 6.43
N GLU A 278 13.98 8.69 6.88
CA GLU A 278 12.70 8.97 7.51
C GLU A 278 12.87 9.66 8.87
N ARG A 279 13.89 9.27 9.66
CA ARG A 279 14.24 10.00 10.88
C ARG A 279 14.64 11.44 10.59
N ALA A 280 15.43 11.69 9.55
CA ALA A 280 15.82 13.04 9.13
C ALA A 280 14.58 13.86 8.77
N TYR A 281 13.66 13.29 7.97
CA TYR A 281 12.39 13.90 7.64
C TYR A 281 11.57 14.26 8.91
N PHE A 282 11.44 13.34 9.87
CA PHE A 282 10.72 13.62 11.12
C PHE A 282 11.37 14.75 11.93
N LEU A 283 12.71 14.81 11.96
CA LEU A 283 13.44 15.89 12.63
C LEU A 283 13.28 17.25 11.92
N MET A 284 13.16 17.25 10.59
CA MET A 284 12.91 18.45 9.79
C MET A 284 11.51 19.00 10.03
N GLU A 285 10.51 18.14 10.18
CA GLU A 285 9.14 18.55 10.54
C GLU A 285 9.07 19.14 11.96
N ILE A 286 9.95 18.72 12.89
CA ILE A 286 10.11 19.36 14.21
C ILE A 286 10.80 20.74 14.10
N GLY A 287 11.55 20.97 13.03
CA GLY A 287 12.41 22.14 12.86
C GLY A 287 13.84 21.96 13.39
N ASN A 288 14.24 20.74 13.80
CA ASN A 288 15.60 20.45 14.26
C ASN A 288 16.51 20.01 13.09
N PHE A 289 16.89 20.98 12.26
CA PHE A 289 17.71 20.76 11.06
C PHE A 289 19.14 20.33 11.38
N ASN A 290 19.70 20.71 12.53
CA ASN A 290 21.03 20.28 12.95
C ASN A 290 21.10 18.76 13.16
N SER A 291 20.12 18.20 13.88
CA SER A 291 20.05 16.76 14.10
C SER A 291 19.69 16.00 12.82
N ALA A 292 18.87 16.59 11.94
CA ALA A 292 18.57 16.01 10.62
C ALA A 292 19.84 15.92 9.76
N GLN A 293 20.63 16.99 9.69
CA GLN A 293 21.90 17.02 8.96
C GLN A 293 22.88 15.96 9.48
N GLN A 294 23.01 15.80 10.80
CA GLN A 294 23.83 14.73 11.39
C GLN A 294 23.37 13.33 10.96
N CYS A 295 22.06 13.08 10.88
CA CYS A 295 21.53 11.80 10.40
C CYS A 295 21.88 11.57 8.93
N LEU A 296 21.81 12.61 8.10
CA LEU A 296 22.19 12.53 6.67
C LEU A 296 23.69 12.32 6.48
N ASP A 297 24.54 12.95 7.29
CA ASP A 297 25.99 12.80 7.19
C ASP A 297 26.45 11.40 7.58
N GLN A 298 25.76 10.74 8.52
CA GLN A 298 26.05 9.35 8.93
C GLN A 298 25.85 8.33 7.80
N ILE A 299 24.84 8.55 6.95
CA ILE A 299 24.50 7.63 5.84
C ILE A 299 25.13 8.02 4.50
N LYS A 300 25.73 9.21 4.42
CA LYS A 300 26.26 9.79 3.18
C LYS A 300 27.18 8.83 2.41
N THR A 301 28.14 8.22 3.08
CA THR A 301 29.11 7.32 2.42
C THR A 301 28.45 6.05 1.88
N GLN A 302 27.48 5.49 2.61
CA GLN A 302 26.77 4.27 2.25
C GLN A 302 25.84 4.52 1.06
N ILE A 303 25.03 5.57 1.12
CA ILE A 303 24.09 5.93 0.05
C ILE A 303 24.82 6.25 -1.25
N LEU A 304 25.92 7.01 -1.18
CA LEU A 304 26.71 7.37 -2.37
C LEU A 304 27.41 6.17 -3.02
N ALA A 305 27.73 5.12 -2.26
CA ALA A 305 28.32 3.90 -2.79
C ALA A 305 27.27 3.04 -3.54
N CYS A 306 25.99 3.17 -3.18
CA CYS A 306 24.90 2.38 -3.75
C CYS A 306 24.35 3.01 -5.04
N THR A 307 24.82 2.53 -6.19
CA THR A 307 24.37 2.98 -7.53
C THR A 307 23.28 2.11 -8.16
N GLU A 308 22.88 1.02 -7.50
CA GLU A 308 21.90 0.09 -8.04
C GLU A 308 20.49 0.70 -8.09
N TYR A 309 19.66 0.21 -9.03
CA TYR A 309 18.31 0.71 -9.27
C TYR A 309 17.43 0.77 -8.01
N ARG A 310 17.53 -0.24 -7.12
CA ARG A 310 16.74 -0.29 -5.87
C ARG A 310 17.01 0.88 -4.91
N PHE A 311 18.20 1.49 -4.98
CA PHE A 311 18.57 2.62 -4.11
C PHE A 311 18.27 3.99 -4.74
N VAL A 312 17.84 4.05 -6.00
CA VAL A 312 17.58 5.32 -6.70
C VAL A 312 16.59 6.19 -5.93
N LYS A 313 15.49 5.62 -5.45
CA LYS A 313 14.49 6.36 -4.67
C LYS A 313 15.08 6.94 -3.37
N LEU A 314 15.94 6.18 -2.70
CA LEU A 314 16.64 6.61 -1.49
C LEU A 314 17.66 7.71 -1.80
N ASN A 315 18.38 7.60 -2.92
CA ASN A 315 19.30 8.64 -3.41
C ASN A 315 18.57 9.95 -3.70
N ILE A 316 17.40 9.91 -4.35
CA ILE A 316 16.58 11.10 -4.62
C ILE A 316 16.14 11.75 -3.31
N LYS A 317 15.58 10.97 -2.35
CA LYS A 317 15.20 11.46 -1.02
C LYS A 317 16.38 12.09 -0.28
N TYR A 318 17.55 11.44 -0.31
CA TYR A 318 18.76 11.93 0.34
C TYR A 318 19.12 13.33 -0.15
N TYR A 319 19.21 13.53 -1.47
CA TYR A 319 19.53 14.84 -2.04
C TYR A 319 18.43 15.88 -1.81
N LEU A 320 17.16 15.46 -1.79
CA LEU A 320 16.05 16.34 -1.44
C LEU A 320 16.20 16.87 0.00
N PHE A 321 16.38 15.97 0.99
CA PHE A 321 16.52 16.38 2.40
C PHE A 321 17.82 17.16 2.65
N GLN A 322 18.92 16.78 2.01
CA GLN A 322 20.17 17.54 2.08
C GLN A 322 20.01 18.94 1.48
N GLY A 323 19.24 19.07 0.38
CA GLY A 323 18.90 20.35 -0.24
C GLY A 323 18.10 21.24 0.70
N GLN A 324 17.07 20.68 1.35
CA GLN A 324 16.22 21.38 2.32
C GLN A 324 17.02 21.84 3.56
N CYS A 325 17.87 20.99 4.13
CA CYS A 325 18.77 21.39 5.22
C CYS A 325 19.72 22.52 4.78
N SER A 326 20.33 22.40 3.60
CA SER A 326 21.26 23.41 3.07
C SER A 326 20.58 24.74 2.78
N GLU A 327 19.32 24.72 2.34
CA GLU A 327 18.50 25.93 2.11
C GLU A 327 18.30 26.71 3.41
N ILE A 328 18.10 26.01 4.52
CA ILE A 328 17.85 26.61 5.85
C ILE A 328 19.14 27.14 6.47
N PHE A 329 20.27 26.48 6.22
CA PHE A 329 21.60 26.99 6.60
C PHE A 329 22.14 28.08 5.65
N GLU A 330 21.30 28.62 4.75
CA GLU A 330 21.65 29.68 3.80
C GLU A 330 22.78 29.33 2.82
N HIS A 331 23.05 28.03 2.62
CA HIS A 331 24.01 27.53 1.63
C HIS A 331 23.31 27.30 0.29
N VAL A 332 22.91 28.38 -0.36
CA VAL A 332 22.07 28.36 -1.58
C VAL A 332 22.68 27.53 -2.71
N GLU A 333 23.97 27.67 -3.00
CA GLU A 333 24.64 26.90 -4.07
C GLU A 333 24.64 25.40 -3.81
N LYS A 334 24.85 25.00 -2.54
CA LYS A 334 24.80 23.60 -2.13
C LYS A 334 23.37 23.06 -2.24
N ALA A 335 22.37 23.83 -1.84
CA ALA A 335 20.97 23.44 -1.96
C ALA A 335 20.58 23.22 -3.43
N ILE A 336 20.92 24.19 -4.30
CA ILE A 336 20.69 24.13 -5.75
C ILE A 336 21.37 22.90 -6.38
N SER A 337 22.64 22.63 -6.05
CA SER A 337 23.35 21.46 -6.58
C SER A 337 22.74 20.13 -6.13
N CYS A 338 22.30 20.03 -4.87
CA CYS A 338 21.60 18.85 -4.35
C CYS A 338 20.26 18.65 -5.08
N TYR A 339 19.43 19.68 -5.18
CA TYR A 339 18.14 19.57 -5.87
C TYR A 339 18.30 19.25 -7.37
N LYS A 340 19.30 19.80 -8.06
CA LYS A 340 19.61 19.40 -9.44
C LYS A 340 19.94 17.93 -9.57
N ARG A 341 20.75 17.40 -8.66
CA ARG A 341 21.11 15.99 -8.67
C ARG A 341 19.90 15.10 -8.41
N ALA A 342 19.05 15.49 -7.46
CA ALA A 342 17.77 14.83 -7.21
C ALA A 342 16.87 14.86 -8.47
N LEU A 343 16.76 16.01 -9.13
CA LEU A 343 15.93 16.22 -10.32
C LEU A 343 16.40 15.39 -11.53
N ARG A 344 17.72 15.30 -11.73
CA ARG A 344 18.31 14.46 -12.79
C ARG A 344 17.95 13.00 -12.57
N LEU A 345 18.09 12.51 -11.34
CA LEU A 345 17.74 11.13 -10.99
C LEU A 345 16.24 10.87 -11.09
N SER A 346 15.39 11.78 -10.62
CA SER A 346 13.94 11.61 -10.68
C SER A 346 13.43 11.53 -12.12
N ARG A 347 13.99 12.35 -13.03
CA ARG A 347 13.66 12.30 -14.47
C ARG A 347 14.19 11.05 -15.15
N LEU A 348 15.44 10.67 -14.87
CA LEU A 348 16.07 9.49 -15.49
C LEU A 348 15.29 8.21 -15.17
N TYR A 349 14.78 8.10 -13.94
CA TYR A 349 14.06 6.92 -13.46
C TYR A 349 12.54 7.12 -13.35
N THR A 350 12.01 8.21 -13.93
CA THR A 350 10.57 8.52 -14.01
C THR A 350 9.82 8.59 -12.66
N HIS A 351 10.49 9.00 -11.60
CA HIS A 351 9.88 9.30 -10.29
C HIS A 351 9.24 10.70 -10.28
N ARG A 352 8.07 10.81 -10.94
CA ARG A 352 7.38 12.10 -11.13
C ARG A 352 6.87 12.72 -9.82
N ASP A 353 6.50 11.90 -8.83
CA ASP A 353 6.09 12.34 -7.50
C ASP A 353 7.18 13.17 -6.81
N LEU A 354 8.39 12.63 -6.76
CA LEU A 354 9.56 13.32 -6.20
C LEU A 354 10.01 14.47 -7.10
N GLU A 355 9.88 14.35 -8.43
CA GLU A 355 10.18 15.45 -9.35
C GLU A 355 9.38 16.71 -9.03
N ALA A 356 8.07 16.58 -8.82
CA ALA A 356 7.20 17.71 -8.51
C ALA A 356 7.61 18.39 -7.18
N GLU A 357 7.93 17.60 -6.16
CA GLU A 357 8.40 18.10 -4.87
C GLU A 357 9.72 18.87 -5.00
N ILE A 358 10.69 18.32 -5.73
CA ILE A 358 11.99 18.98 -6.00
C ILE A 358 11.79 20.31 -6.73
N LEU A 359 10.89 20.35 -7.72
CA LEU A 359 10.58 21.57 -8.47
C LEU A 359 9.95 22.66 -7.60
N LEU A 360 9.10 22.28 -6.62
CA LEU A 360 8.58 23.25 -5.65
C LEU A 360 9.70 23.89 -4.83
N HIS A 361 10.66 23.10 -4.37
CA HIS A 361 11.80 23.61 -3.59
C HIS A 361 12.75 24.48 -4.41
N LEU A 362 13.09 24.06 -5.63
CA LEU A 362 13.85 24.91 -6.56
C LEU A 362 13.13 26.22 -6.85
N GLY A 363 11.82 26.16 -7.09
CA GLY A 363 10.99 27.35 -7.31
C GLY A 363 11.04 28.32 -6.12
N LYS A 364 11.04 27.83 -4.88
CA LYS A 364 11.16 28.66 -3.67
C LYS A 364 12.52 29.36 -3.58
N ILE A 365 13.59 28.67 -3.95
CA ILE A 365 14.93 29.27 -3.98
C ILE A 365 15.01 30.35 -5.04
N PHE A 366 14.61 30.04 -6.27
CA PHE A 366 14.65 31.01 -7.37
C PHE A 366 13.70 32.20 -7.16
N ALA A 367 12.60 32.01 -6.43
CA ALA A 367 11.70 33.10 -6.06
C ALA A 367 12.33 34.16 -5.16
N LYS A 368 13.42 33.83 -4.43
CA LYS A 368 14.15 34.80 -3.60
C LYS A 368 14.97 35.78 -4.44
N ASP A 369 15.35 35.40 -5.66
CA ASP A 369 16.13 36.23 -6.58
C ASP A 369 15.22 36.86 -7.63
N THR A 370 15.20 38.19 -7.68
CA THR A 370 14.35 38.96 -8.60
C THR A 370 14.72 38.75 -10.06
N GLN A 371 15.95 38.32 -10.35
CA GLN A 371 16.39 38.03 -11.73
C GLN A 371 15.90 36.65 -12.21
N MET A 372 15.63 35.72 -11.28
CA MET A 372 15.31 34.33 -11.56
C MET A 372 13.82 34.01 -11.43
N THR A 373 12.96 35.03 -11.31
CA THR A 373 11.51 34.86 -11.12
C THR A 373 10.84 34.13 -12.29
N SER A 374 11.34 34.34 -13.52
CA SER A 374 10.86 33.63 -14.71
C SER A 374 11.08 32.12 -14.63
N ILE A 375 12.22 31.69 -14.06
CA ILE A 375 12.54 30.28 -13.83
C ILE A 375 11.68 29.72 -12.71
N ALA A 376 11.48 30.47 -11.62
CA ALA A 376 10.61 30.08 -10.52
C ALA A 376 9.17 29.81 -10.98
N LYS A 377 8.61 30.65 -11.86
CA LYS A 377 7.28 30.44 -12.45
C LYS A 377 7.19 29.11 -13.20
N LYS A 378 8.17 28.83 -14.08
CA LYS A 378 8.22 27.58 -14.85
C LYS A 378 8.33 26.36 -13.94
N CYS A 379 9.11 26.44 -12.86
CA CYS A 379 9.19 25.37 -11.86
C CYS A 379 7.82 25.08 -11.23
N TYR A 380 7.08 26.11 -10.81
CA TYR A 380 5.75 25.93 -10.22
C TYR A 380 4.71 25.42 -11.23
N GLU A 381 4.75 25.88 -12.49
CA GLU A 381 3.85 25.39 -13.54
C GLU A 381 4.09 23.92 -13.87
N HIS A 382 5.36 23.52 -13.95
CA HIS A 382 5.71 22.12 -14.20
C HIS A 382 5.30 21.23 -13.02
N ALA A 383 5.56 21.65 -11.78
CA ALA A 383 5.10 20.92 -10.60
C ALA A 383 3.57 20.79 -10.58
N LYS A 384 2.84 21.87 -10.91
CA LYS A 384 1.38 21.87 -11.01
C LYS A 384 0.86 20.87 -12.05
N ARG A 385 1.46 20.80 -13.24
CA ARG A 385 1.09 19.83 -14.29
C ARG A 385 1.22 18.40 -13.77
N ILE A 386 2.35 18.09 -13.12
CA ILE A 386 2.56 16.77 -12.52
C ILE A 386 1.50 16.46 -11.45
N TYR A 387 1.18 17.39 -10.55
CA TYR A 387 0.14 17.16 -9.54
C TYR A 387 -1.26 16.98 -10.12
N VAL A 388 -1.55 17.55 -11.30
CA VAL A 388 -2.80 17.29 -12.04
C VAL A 388 -2.83 15.85 -12.54
N ASP A 389 -1.72 15.35 -13.10
CA ASP A 389 -1.62 13.96 -13.56
C ASP A 389 -1.85 12.96 -12.42
N PHE A 390 -1.36 13.27 -11.21
CA PHE A 390 -1.53 12.42 -10.00
C PHE A 390 -2.83 12.63 -9.23
N ASN A 391 -3.66 13.61 -9.63
CA ASN A 391 -4.87 14.01 -8.90
C ASN A 391 -4.62 14.39 -7.41
N ASP A 392 -3.43 14.91 -7.08
CA ASP A 392 -3.12 15.38 -5.72
C ASP A 392 -3.62 16.82 -5.54
N LEU A 393 -4.81 16.95 -4.97
CA LEU A 393 -5.46 18.23 -4.73
C LEU A 393 -4.68 19.12 -3.75
N HIS A 394 -4.05 18.54 -2.73
CA HIS A 394 -3.40 19.31 -1.67
C HIS A 394 -2.11 19.94 -2.20
N SER A 395 -1.24 19.14 -2.82
CA SER A 395 0.02 19.63 -3.37
C SER A 395 -0.19 20.58 -4.56
N ARG A 396 -1.26 20.36 -5.35
CA ARG A 396 -1.68 21.32 -6.38
C ARG A 396 -2.07 22.68 -5.81
N LYS A 397 -2.83 22.72 -4.70
CA LYS A 397 -3.19 23.97 -4.03
C LYS A 397 -1.94 24.70 -3.52
N MET A 398 -0.98 23.96 -2.96
CA MET A 398 0.30 24.52 -2.53
C MET A 398 1.09 25.14 -3.70
N ALA A 399 1.20 24.43 -4.83
CA ALA A 399 1.87 24.94 -6.03
C ALA A 399 1.21 26.22 -6.55
N ASN A 400 -0.12 26.24 -6.64
CA ASN A 400 -0.89 27.42 -7.04
C ASN A 400 -0.68 28.60 -6.07
N TYR A 401 -0.67 28.34 -4.77
CA TYR A 401 -0.43 29.36 -3.74
C TYR A 401 0.98 29.97 -3.89
N LEU A 402 2.01 29.14 -4.03
CA LEU A 402 3.38 29.61 -4.21
C LEU A 402 3.56 30.41 -5.51
N GLN A 403 2.93 29.97 -6.60
CA GLN A 403 2.93 30.71 -7.86
C GLN A 403 2.20 32.06 -7.73
N ALA A 404 1.03 32.09 -7.07
CA ALA A 404 0.29 33.33 -6.83
C ALA A 404 1.08 34.29 -5.93
N LYS A 405 1.75 33.77 -4.90
CA LYS A 405 2.64 34.55 -4.03
C LYS A 405 3.78 35.19 -4.83
N LEU A 406 4.47 34.42 -5.68
CA LEU A 406 5.54 34.94 -6.53
C LEU A 406 5.03 36.09 -7.44
N MET A 407 3.86 35.90 -8.06
CA MET A 407 3.25 36.95 -8.90
C MET A 407 2.89 38.19 -8.08
N ALA A 408 2.38 38.01 -6.86
CA ALA A 408 2.09 39.12 -5.95
C ALA A 408 3.36 39.87 -5.56
N ASP A 409 4.45 39.16 -5.25
CA ASP A 409 5.74 39.75 -4.87
C ASP A 409 6.34 40.56 -6.04
N GLU A 410 6.15 40.14 -7.29
CA GLU A 410 6.55 40.91 -8.48
C GLU A 410 5.70 42.18 -8.69
N ILE A 411 4.37 42.09 -8.48
CA ILE A 411 3.43 43.19 -8.75
C ILE A 411 3.47 44.23 -7.63
N THR A 412 3.70 43.83 -6.38
CA THR A 412 3.67 44.72 -5.20
C THR A 412 4.55 45.97 -5.34
N PRO A 413 5.84 45.91 -5.75
CA PRO A 413 6.63 47.12 -5.92
C PRO A 413 6.10 48.02 -7.04
N LEU A 414 5.58 47.47 -8.14
CA LEU A 414 4.97 48.23 -9.23
C LEU A 414 3.69 48.93 -8.76
N TYR A 415 2.85 48.23 -8.02
CA TYR A 415 1.66 48.76 -7.39
C TYR A 415 1.99 49.92 -6.43
N MET A 416 3.01 49.76 -5.58
CA MET A 416 3.46 50.80 -4.66
C MET A 416 4.04 52.02 -5.37
N ALA A 417 4.78 51.82 -6.48
CA ALA A 417 5.26 52.91 -7.32
C ALA A 417 4.11 53.68 -7.97
N MET A 418 3.11 52.96 -8.49
CA MET A 418 1.91 53.55 -9.08
C MET A 418 1.12 54.38 -8.05
N LEU A 419 0.93 53.86 -6.83
CA LEU A 419 0.29 54.60 -5.74
C LEU A 419 1.02 55.90 -5.41
N LYS A 420 2.36 55.88 -5.31
CA LYS A 420 3.16 57.10 -5.10
C LYS A 420 3.00 58.09 -6.25
N SER A 421 2.97 57.60 -7.49
CA SER A 421 2.80 58.45 -8.67
C SER A 421 1.38 58.98 -8.83
N SER A 422 0.36 58.31 -8.26
CA SER A 422 -1.04 58.70 -8.44
C SER A 422 -1.39 60.07 -7.84
N THR A 423 -0.57 60.58 -6.91
CA THR A 423 -0.71 61.94 -6.36
C THR A 423 -0.29 63.03 -7.34
N THR A 424 0.60 62.73 -8.29
CA THR A 424 1.15 63.69 -9.25
C THR A 424 0.66 63.44 -10.67
N ARG A 425 0.23 62.21 -10.97
CA ARG A 425 -0.07 61.72 -12.33
C ARG A 425 -1.46 61.09 -12.41
N TYR A 426 -2.36 61.72 -13.17
CA TYR A 426 -3.75 61.26 -13.35
C TYR A 426 -3.86 59.86 -13.99
N CYS A 427 -3.06 59.55 -15.01
CA CYS A 427 -3.09 58.23 -15.67
C CYS A 427 -2.75 57.08 -14.71
N ALA A 428 -1.92 57.32 -13.68
CA ALA A 428 -1.60 56.29 -12.70
C ALA A 428 -2.79 55.95 -11.79
N PHE A 429 -3.56 56.96 -11.38
CA PHE A 429 -4.82 56.76 -10.65
C PHE A 429 -5.86 56.03 -11.51
N PHE A 430 -5.95 56.38 -12.79
CA PHE A 430 -6.82 55.71 -13.75
C PHE A 430 -6.50 54.22 -13.89
N ASN A 431 -5.24 53.84 -14.13
CA ASN A 431 -4.82 52.44 -14.29
C ASN A 431 -5.09 51.62 -13.02
N LEU A 432 -4.88 52.19 -11.84
CA LEU A 432 -5.23 51.54 -10.57
C LEU A 432 -6.74 51.33 -10.41
N ARG A 433 -7.57 52.28 -10.85
CA ARG A 433 -9.04 52.15 -10.83
C ARG A 433 -9.52 51.09 -11.81
N GLN A 434 -8.92 51.01 -13.00
CA GLN A 434 -9.22 49.98 -13.98
C GLN A 434 -8.82 48.59 -13.48
N TRP A 435 -7.68 48.47 -12.80
CA TRP A 435 -7.32 47.22 -12.14
C TRP A 435 -8.31 46.83 -11.03
N LYS A 436 -8.70 47.79 -10.16
CA LYS A 436 -9.66 47.53 -9.08
C LYS A 436 -11.05 47.12 -9.58
N ASN A 437 -11.56 47.79 -10.61
CA ASN A 437 -12.96 47.65 -11.04
C ASN A 437 -13.14 46.66 -12.20
N ARG A 438 -12.11 46.49 -13.05
CA ARG A 438 -12.16 45.64 -14.26
C ARG A 438 -11.09 44.54 -14.28
N CYS A 439 -10.27 44.40 -13.23
CA CYS A 439 -9.16 43.45 -13.18
C CYS A 439 -8.16 43.58 -14.34
N ARG A 440 -8.08 44.76 -15.00
CA ARG A 440 -7.12 45.01 -16.08
C ARG A 440 -5.69 45.06 -15.51
N PRO A 441 -4.77 44.20 -15.97
CA PRO A 441 -3.41 44.15 -15.43
C PRO A 441 -2.55 45.30 -15.97
N PHE A 442 -2.36 46.35 -15.18
CA PHE A 442 -1.56 47.53 -15.57
C PHE A 442 -0.06 47.22 -15.72
N TRP A 443 0.45 46.22 -15.00
CA TRP A 443 1.88 45.85 -15.03
C TRP A 443 2.32 45.19 -16.35
N LYS A 444 1.41 44.70 -17.20
CA LYS A 444 1.77 44.05 -18.46
C LYS A 444 2.26 45.02 -19.54
N ARG A 445 1.79 46.27 -19.51
CA ARG A 445 2.09 47.30 -20.54
C ARG A 445 2.72 48.55 -19.95
N LEU A 446 3.29 48.46 -18.74
CA LEU A 446 3.76 49.61 -17.98
C LEU A 446 4.80 50.46 -18.73
N GLY A 447 5.70 49.83 -19.50
CA GLY A 447 6.69 50.54 -20.32
C GLY A 447 6.05 51.42 -21.40
N ASP A 448 5.14 50.84 -22.19
CA ASP A 448 4.41 51.55 -23.24
C ASP A 448 3.49 52.63 -22.66
N GLU A 449 2.87 52.35 -21.51
CA GLU A 449 2.01 53.28 -20.79
C GLU A 449 2.77 54.49 -20.23
N ILE A 450 4.01 54.30 -19.77
CA ILE A 450 4.88 55.40 -19.32
C ILE A 450 5.28 56.28 -20.50
N ILE A 451 5.68 55.69 -21.63
CA ILE A 451 6.08 56.43 -22.84
C ILE A 451 4.91 57.26 -23.37
N LYS A 452 3.71 56.67 -23.44
CA LYS A 452 2.49 57.39 -23.85
C LYS A 452 2.12 58.52 -22.88
N GLN A 453 2.44 58.36 -21.60
CA GLN A 453 2.19 59.38 -20.59
C GLN A 453 3.13 60.58 -20.72
N GLU A 454 4.35 60.36 -21.18
CA GLU A 454 5.31 61.42 -21.47
C GLU A 454 4.92 62.23 -22.70
N THR A 455 4.28 61.60 -23.69
CA THR A 455 3.78 62.29 -24.88
C THR A 455 2.47 63.04 -24.63
N ASP A 456 1.52 62.41 -23.92
CA ASP A 456 0.20 62.99 -23.63
C ASP A 456 -0.20 62.71 -22.18
N SER A 457 -0.30 63.77 -21.37
CA SER A 457 -0.61 63.65 -19.93
C SER A 457 -2.03 63.11 -19.63
N ILE A 458 -2.88 63.03 -20.64
CA ILE A 458 -4.31 62.68 -20.56
C ILE A 458 -4.67 61.49 -21.49
N TYR A 459 -3.70 60.78 -22.10
CA TYR A 459 -4.01 59.68 -23.04
C TYR A 459 -4.96 58.62 -22.46
N CYS A 460 -4.94 58.42 -21.15
CA CYS A 460 -5.80 57.46 -20.45
C CYS A 460 -7.31 57.70 -20.63
N LEU A 461 -7.75 58.94 -20.87
CA LEU A 461 -9.17 59.25 -21.16
C LEU A 461 -9.57 58.80 -22.57
N LEU A 462 -8.63 58.82 -23.52
CA LEU A 462 -8.85 58.35 -24.89
C LEU A 462 -8.91 56.81 -24.98
N ASP A 463 -8.33 56.11 -24.01
CA ASP A 463 -8.36 54.66 -23.89
C ASP A 463 -9.62 54.15 -23.11
N GLU A 464 -10.43 55.02 -22.49
CA GLU A 464 -11.69 54.62 -21.84
C GLU A 464 -12.73 54.04 -22.81
N GLU A 465 -12.73 54.53 -24.06
CA GLU A 465 -13.68 54.14 -25.11
C GLU A 465 -13.32 52.82 -25.79
N LYS A 466 -12.13 52.26 -25.54
CA LYS A 466 -11.70 51.00 -26.13
C LYS A 466 -12.26 49.81 -25.36
N GLU A 467 -12.81 48.86 -26.10
CA GLU A 467 -13.23 47.56 -25.58
C GLU A 467 -12.09 46.93 -24.76
N ASP A 468 -12.44 46.17 -23.72
CA ASP A 468 -11.46 45.35 -22.99
C ASP A 468 -10.62 44.60 -24.03
N PRO A 469 -9.28 44.65 -23.98
CA PRO A 469 -8.48 43.72 -24.77
C PRO A 469 -8.94 42.33 -24.33
N GLY A 470 -9.77 41.70 -25.18
CA GLY A 470 -10.36 40.40 -24.91
C GLY A 470 -9.21 39.50 -24.53
N HIS A 471 -9.33 38.82 -23.38
CA HIS A 471 -8.30 37.97 -22.76
C HIS A 471 -7.21 37.65 -23.77
N ASP A 472 -6.14 38.47 -23.80
CA ASP A 472 -4.96 38.15 -24.61
C ASP A 472 -4.62 36.74 -24.12
N VAL A 473 -4.93 35.74 -24.95
CA VAL A 473 -4.60 34.35 -24.70
C VAL A 473 -3.15 34.42 -24.34
N ALA A 474 -2.87 34.08 -23.08
CA ALA A 474 -1.53 34.20 -22.57
C ALA A 474 -0.63 33.51 -23.62
N PRO A 475 0.50 34.10 -24.05
CA PRO A 475 1.34 33.52 -25.12
C PRO A 475 2.04 32.21 -24.69
N TYR A 476 1.44 31.50 -23.74
CA TYR A 476 1.88 30.25 -23.14
C TYR A 476 1.30 29.02 -23.83
N ASP A 477 0.36 29.18 -24.77
CA ASP A 477 -0.25 28.05 -25.49
C ASP A 477 0.54 27.60 -26.74
N ASP A 478 1.62 28.29 -27.11
CA ASP A 478 2.46 27.93 -28.27
C ASP A 478 3.97 27.88 -27.92
N VAL A 479 4.30 27.33 -26.74
CA VAL A 479 5.69 26.94 -26.48
C VAL A 479 5.92 25.54 -27.07
N ASP A 480 6.43 25.58 -28.29
CA ASP A 480 6.98 24.46 -29.04
C ASP A 480 7.74 23.48 -28.12
N LEU A 481 7.20 22.26 -27.98
CA LEU A 481 7.65 21.19 -27.07
C LEU A 481 9.05 20.64 -27.40
N LYS A 482 9.77 21.24 -28.35
CA LYS A 482 11.08 20.79 -28.83
C LYS A 482 12.25 21.68 -28.43
N THR A 483 12.02 22.88 -27.89
CA THR A 483 13.10 23.88 -27.73
C THR A 483 13.74 23.96 -26.35
N PHE A 484 13.40 23.10 -25.38
CA PHE A 484 14.14 23.08 -24.11
C PHE A 484 14.33 21.68 -23.55
N LYS A 485 15.38 21.01 -24.05
CA LYS A 485 16.27 20.27 -23.13
C LYS A 485 16.87 21.35 -22.22
N LEU A 486 16.66 21.25 -20.92
CA LEU A 486 17.48 21.98 -19.95
C LEU A 486 18.94 21.57 -20.20
N ALA A 487 19.66 22.33 -21.01
CA ALA A 487 21.08 22.13 -21.23
C ALA A 487 21.80 22.45 -19.93
N GLU A 488 22.84 21.68 -19.62
CA GLU A 488 23.53 21.62 -18.33
C GLU A 488 24.20 22.93 -17.88
N GLY A 489 24.03 24.05 -18.61
CA GLY A 489 24.62 25.35 -18.33
C GLY A 489 23.67 26.41 -17.74
N ASP A 490 22.35 26.27 -17.88
CA ASP A 490 21.39 27.32 -17.45
C ASP A 490 20.63 26.96 -16.15
N ILE A 491 21.03 25.88 -15.49
CA ILE A 491 20.65 25.61 -14.09
C ILE A 491 21.91 25.40 -13.30
#